data_AF-A0A7K2KKU1-F1
#
_entry.id   AF-A0A7K2KKU1-F1
#
_cell.length_a   1.000
_cell.length_b   1.000
_cell.length_c   1.000
_cell.angle_alpha   90.00
_cell.angle_beta   90.00
_cell.angle_gamma   90.00
#
_symmetry.space_group_name_H-M   'P 1'
#
loop_
_entity.id
_entity.type
_entity.pdbx_description
1 polymer ?
#
loop_
_entity_poly.entity_id
_entity_poly.type
_entity_poly.pdbx_seq_one_letter_code
_entity_poly.pdbx_strand_id
1 'polypeptide(L)'
;MAALLAAALVLTGCGGRATTHHKPGTSHEEATGNPGTLLPARDEGGHRLRELPAAQAPAVRVETRPDTEGGWNIHLTVERFRFTPDSTGG
;
A
#
# COMPACT_ATOMS: atom_id res chain seq x y z
N MET A 1 41.08 -18.61 16.59
CA MET A 1 40.09 -18.86 15.51
C MET A 1 38.62 -18.77 15.95
N ALA A 2 38.28 -18.56 17.22
CA ALA A 2 36.89 -18.35 17.63
C ALA A 2 36.48 -16.86 17.63
N ALA A 3 37.42 -15.95 17.92
CA ALA A 3 37.14 -14.52 18.01
C ALA A 3 36.80 -13.85 16.67
N LEU A 4 37.28 -14.38 15.54
CA LEU A 4 37.00 -13.85 14.20
C LEU A 4 35.59 -14.20 13.71
N LEU A 5 34.98 -15.28 14.20
CA LEU A 5 33.64 -15.70 13.81
C LEU A 5 32.53 -14.90 14.49
N ALA A 6 32.80 -14.35 15.68
CA ALA A 6 31.83 -13.52 16.42
C ALA A 6 31.66 -12.12 15.80
N ALA A 7 32.67 -11.60 15.10
CA ALA A 7 32.60 -10.28 14.47
C ALA A 7 31.78 -10.25 13.16
N ALA A 8 31.66 -11.38 12.47
CA ALA A 8 30.93 -11.46 11.20
C ALA A 8 29.40 -11.47 11.37
N LEU A 9 28.89 -11.85 12.55
CA LEU A 9 27.44 -11.99 12.78
C LEU A 9 26.73 -10.66 13.10
N VAL A 10 27.47 -9.56 13.29
CA VAL A 10 26.90 -8.24 13.63
C VAL A 10 26.49 -7.44 12.37
N LEU A 11 26.79 -7.95 11.17
CA LEU A 11 26.57 -7.23 9.90
C LEU A 11 25.25 -7.55 9.18
N THR A 12 24.36 -8.37 9.74
CA THR A 12 23.02 -8.63 9.16
C THR A 12 21.92 -7.83 9.85
N GLY A 13 22.21 -6.59 10.26
CA GLY A 13 21.21 -5.62 10.67
C GLY A 13 20.64 -4.85 9.48
N CYS A 14 19.97 -5.51 8.53
CA CYS A 14 19.17 -4.82 7.52
C CYS A 14 17.84 -4.33 8.12
N GLY A 15 17.92 -3.42 9.10
CA GLY A 15 16.78 -2.66 9.59
C GLY A 15 16.88 -1.24 9.07
N GLY A 16 16.22 -0.94 7.95
CA GLY A 16 16.11 0.43 7.43
C GLY A 16 15.58 1.40 8.50
N ARG A 17 15.97 2.67 8.40
CA ARG A 17 15.53 3.73 9.32
C ARG A 17 14.00 3.80 9.34
N ALA A 18 13.38 3.52 10.49
CA ALA A 18 11.97 3.78 10.68
C ALA A 18 11.74 5.30 10.53
N THR A 19 11.04 5.72 9.47
CA THR A 19 10.59 7.10 9.31
C THR A 19 9.30 7.26 10.11
N THR A 20 9.45 7.40 11.43
CA THR A 20 8.34 7.58 12.36
C THR A 20 7.98 9.07 12.49
N HIS A 21 7.50 9.68 11.42
CA HIS A 21 6.77 10.93 11.56
C HIS A 21 5.37 10.60 12.09
N HIS A 22 5.19 10.61 13.42
CA HIS A 22 3.89 10.38 14.04
C HIS A 22 3.22 11.68 14.45
N LYS A 23 1.97 11.85 14.00
CA LYS A 23 0.99 12.70 14.65
C LYS A 23 0.45 11.94 15.87
N PRO A 24 0.26 12.58 17.04
CA PRO A 24 -0.46 11.96 18.15
C PRO A 24 -1.84 11.46 17.68
N GLY A 25 -2.13 10.18 17.88
CA GLY A 25 -3.40 9.55 17.48
C GLY A 25 -3.35 8.69 16.20
N THR A 26 -2.22 8.61 15.49
CA THR A 26 -2.04 7.64 14.40
C THR A 26 -1.29 6.41 14.92
N SER A 27 -1.94 5.23 14.94
CA SER A 27 -1.27 3.96 15.22
C SER A 27 -0.64 3.40 13.93
N HIS A 28 0.50 2.70 14.09
CA HIS A 28 1.04 1.80 13.05
C HIS A 28 0.24 0.49 13.02
N GLU A 29 -1.08 0.56 12.98
CA GLU A 29 -1.83 -0.67 12.79
C GLU A 29 -1.56 -1.20 11.39
N GLU A 30 -0.84 -2.32 11.35
CA GLU A 30 -0.63 -3.08 10.14
C GLU A 30 -1.99 -3.45 9.54
N ALA A 31 -2.13 -3.26 8.23
CA ALA A 31 -3.34 -3.66 7.53
C ALA A 31 -3.47 -5.19 7.61
N THR A 32 -4.37 -5.68 8.46
CA THR A 32 -4.59 -7.12 8.70
C THR A 32 -5.50 -7.79 7.66
N GLY A 33 -5.86 -7.08 6.58
CA GLY A 33 -6.73 -7.61 5.53
C GLY A 33 -6.05 -8.69 4.69
N ASN A 34 -6.82 -9.67 4.23
CA ASN A 34 -6.32 -10.67 3.28
C ASN A 34 -5.93 -9.98 1.95
N PRO A 35 -4.66 -10.04 1.52
CA PRO A 35 -4.20 -9.36 0.30
C PRO A 35 -4.49 -10.16 -0.98
N GLY A 36 -5.21 -11.29 -0.90
CA GLY A 36 -5.49 -12.17 -2.02
C GLY A 36 -4.44 -13.28 -2.21
N THR A 37 -4.69 -14.12 -3.21
CA THR A 37 -3.87 -15.30 -3.54
C THR A 37 -2.59 -14.86 -4.23
N LEU A 38 -1.44 -15.34 -3.76
CA LEU A 38 -0.16 -15.07 -4.40
C LEU A 38 -0.02 -15.88 -5.69
N LEU A 39 0.24 -15.19 -6.80
CA LEU A 39 0.47 -15.82 -8.10
C LEU A 39 1.95 -16.15 -8.30
N PRO A 40 2.27 -17.20 -9.09
CA PRO A 40 3.64 -17.47 -9.50
C PRO A 40 4.16 -16.44 -10.53
N ALA A 41 3.24 -15.77 -11.23
CA ALA A 41 3.55 -14.75 -12.22
C ALA A 41 4.23 -13.51 -11.60
N ARG A 42 5.05 -12.85 -12.41
CA ARG A 42 5.72 -11.59 -12.07
C ARG A 42 5.44 -10.55 -13.13
N ASP A 43 5.41 -9.29 -12.73
CA ASP A 43 5.38 -8.16 -13.67
C ASP A 43 6.77 -7.88 -14.28
N GLU A 44 6.85 -6.86 -15.12
CA GLU A 44 8.09 -6.43 -15.78
C GLU A 44 9.18 -6.00 -14.78
N GLY A 45 8.78 -5.52 -13.60
CA GLY A 45 9.68 -5.19 -12.49
C GLY A 45 10.11 -6.41 -11.66
N GLY A 46 9.61 -7.60 -12.00
CA GLY A 46 9.87 -8.83 -11.26
C GLY A 46 9.07 -8.95 -9.97
N HIS A 47 8.06 -8.11 -9.72
CA HIS A 47 7.25 -8.16 -8.51
C HIS A 47 6.22 -9.29 -8.61
N ARG A 48 5.99 -10.00 -7.50
CA ARG A 48 4.99 -11.08 -7.45
C ARG A 48 3.59 -10.48 -7.41
N LEU A 49 2.71 -11.00 -8.25
CA LEU A 49 1.33 -10.56 -8.34
C LEU A 49 0.43 -11.26 -7.33
N ARG A 50 -0.67 -10.62 -6.94
CA ARG A 50 -1.75 -11.23 -6.16
C ARG A 50 -3.08 -11.08 -6.87
N GLU A 51 -3.91 -12.09 -6.73
CA GLU A 51 -5.26 -12.13 -7.30
C GLU A 51 -6.32 -12.11 -6.20
N LEU A 52 -7.37 -11.33 -6.44
CA LEU A 52 -8.60 -11.34 -5.65
C LEU A 52 -9.71 -11.97 -6.48
N PRO A 53 -10.63 -12.73 -5.86
CA PRO A 53 -11.87 -13.13 -6.53
C PRO A 53 -12.59 -11.89 -7.07
N ALA A 54 -13.18 -11.98 -8.27
CA ALA A 54 -13.82 -10.83 -8.93
C ALA A 54 -14.87 -10.13 -8.04
N ALA A 55 -15.62 -10.89 -7.23
CA ALA A 55 -16.61 -10.34 -6.29
C ALA A 55 -15.99 -9.48 -5.16
N GLN A 56 -14.70 -9.64 -4.89
CA GLN A 56 -13.95 -8.90 -3.87
C GLN A 56 -12.97 -7.88 -4.47
N ALA A 57 -12.81 -7.86 -5.80
CA ALA A 57 -11.88 -6.96 -6.46
C ALA A 57 -12.27 -5.49 -6.20
N PRO A 58 -11.33 -4.62 -5.81
CA PRO A 58 -11.58 -3.19 -5.72
C PRO A 58 -12.01 -2.63 -7.08
N ALA A 59 -12.97 -1.70 -7.07
CA ALA A 59 -13.52 -1.15 -8.30
C ALA A 59 -13.64 0.38 -8.21
N VAL A 60 -13.36 1.04 -9.33
CA VAL A 60 -13.59 2.47 -9.52
C VAL A 60 -14.39 2.66 -10.80
N ARG A 61 -15.57 3.27 -10.69
CA ARG A 61 -16.34 3.75 -11.83
C ARG A 61 -16.18 5.25 -11.94
N VAL A 62 -15.92 5.70 -13.16
CA VAL A 62 -15.74 7.11 -13.50
C VAL A 62 -16.84 7.53 -14.48
N GLU A 63 -17.56 8.57 -14.13
CA GLU A 63 -18.54 9.22 -15.01
C GLU A 63 -18.15 10.69 -15.17
N THR A 64 -18.18 11.19 -16.41
CA THR A 64 -17.81 12.58 -16.71
C THR A 64 -18.95 13.29 -17.40
N ARG A 65 -19.22 14.53 -17.01
CA ARG A 65 -20.26 15.38 -17.59
C ARG A 65 -19.73 16.79 -17.76
N PRO A 66 -20.02 17.50 -18.87
CA PRO A 66 -19.69 18.91 -18.98
C PRO A 66 -20.31 19.69 -17.82
N ASP A 67 -19.56 20.66 -17.29
CA ASP A 67 -20.06 21.58 -16.28
C ASP A 67 -20.72 22.81 -16.92
N THR A 68 -21.76 23.36 -16.28
CA THR A 68 -22.54 24.50 -16.81
C THR A 68 -21.79 25.81 -16.81
N GLU A 69 -20.79 25.97 -15.94
CA GLU A 69 -19.92 27.15 -15.89
C GLU A 69 -18.62 26.94 -16.69
N GLY A 70 -18.49 25.77 -17.31
CA GLY A 70 -17.33 25.36 -18.10
C GLY A 70 -16.45 24.34 -17.36
N GLY A 71 -15.86 23.42 -18.13
CA GLY A 71 -15.08 22.30 -17.58
C GLY A 71 -15.90 21.02 -17.48
N TRP A 72 -15.52 20.13 -16.55
CA TRP A 72 -16.10 18.80 -16.41
C TRP A 72 -16.34 18.44 -14.94
N ASN A 73 -17.54 17.97 -14.66
CA ASN A 73 -17.88 17.26 -13.43
C ASN A 73 -17.45 15.80 -13.56
N ILE A 74 -16.64 15.33 -12.61
CA ILE A 74 -16.19 13.95 -12.54
C ILE A 74 -16.83 13.30 -11.32
N HIS A 75 -17.59 12.24 -11.55
CA HIS A 75 -18.19 11.42 -10.53
C HIS A 75 -17.38 10.13 -10.40
N LEU A 76 -16.81 9.90 -9.22
CA LEU A 76 -16.08 8.69 -8.88
C LEU A 76 -16.94 7.86 -7.93
N THR A 77 -17.29 6.65 -8.34
CA THR A 77 -17.85 5.64 -7.44
C THR A 77 -16.75 4.63 -7.14
N VAL A 78 -16.31 4.59 -5.88
CA VAL A 78 -15.23 3.72 -5.41
C VAL A 78 -15.81 2.65 -4.49
N GLU A 79 -15.45 1.40 -4.73
CA GLU A 79 -15.95 0.26 -3.97
C GLU A 79 -14.79 -0.61 -3.48
N ARG A 80 -14.92 -1.13 -2.26
CA ARG A 80 -13.99 -2.08 -1.64
C ARG A 80 -12.55 -1.54 -1.50
N PHE A 81 -12.41 -0.23 -1.37
CA PHE A 81 -11.17 0.43 -0.95
C PHE A 81 -11.22 0.79 0.53
N ARG A 82 -10.08 0.65 1.22
CA ARG A 82 -9.84 1.28 2.52
C ARG A 82 -8.94 2.48 2.29
N PHE A 83 -9.44 3.67 2.61
CA PHE A 83 -8.66 4.90 2.49
C PHE A 83 -7.83 5.10 3.75
N THR A 84 -6.53 5.17 3.56
CA THR A 84 -5.61 5.65 4.59
C THR A 84 -5.26 7.10 4.24
N PRO A 85 -5.61 8.07 5.09
CA PRO A 85 -5.24 9.45 4.83
C PRO A 85 -3.72 9.63 4.96
N ASP A 86 -3.07 10.25 3.97
CA ASP A 86 -1.66 10.66 4.07
C ASP A 86 -1.48 11.71 5.19
N SER A 87 -2.48 12.59 5.35
CA SER A 87 -2.58 13.58 6.42
C SER A 87 -4.05 14.00 6.57
N THR A 88 -4.69 13.66 7.68
CA THR A 88 -5.85 14.44 8.13
C THR A 88 -5.29 15.71 8.76
N GLY A 89 -5.45 16.85 8.09
CA GLY A 89 -4.85 18.16 8.44
C GLY A 89 -4.71 18.41 9.94
N GLY A 90 -3.57 18.95 10.34
CA GLY A 90 -3.41 19.62 11.64
C GLY A 90 -3.94 21.04 11.55
#